data_AF-A0A537AS16-F1
#
_entry.id   AF-A0A537AS16-F1
#
_cell.length_a   1.000
_cell.length_b   1.000
_cell.length_c   1.000
_cell.angle_alpha   90.00
_cell.angle_beta   90.00
_cell.angle_gamma   90.00
#
_symmetry.space_group_name_H-M   'P 1'
#
loop_
_entity.id
_entity.type
_entity.pdbx_description
1 polymer ?
#
loop_
_entity_poly.entity_id
_entity_poly.type
_entity_poly.pdbx_seq_one_letter_code
_entity_poly.pdbx_strand_id
1 'polypeptide(L)' 'MEVLILETKTGRLAAKIAIVVGRNCLVSKQECFGRAWKVAVAVKSIDPTRRNDYSFKFA' A
#
# COMPACT_ATOMS: atom_id res chain seq x y z
N MET A 1 10.22 -5.24 3.21
CA MET A 1 8.86 -5.81 3.01
C MET A 1 8.17 -4.95 1.96
N GLU A 2 7.45 -5.53 1.00
CA GLU A 2 6.79 -4.75 -0.05
C GLU A 2 5.26 -4.86 0.06
N VAL A 3 4.58 -3.76 -0.16
CA VAL A 3 3.10 -3.69 -0.22
C VAL A 3 2.68 -3.35 -1.64
N LEU A 4 1.92 -4.25 -2.23
CA LEU A 4 1.23 -4.07 -3.51
C LEU A 4 -0.15 -3.47 -3.25
N ILE A 5 -0.47 -2.41 -3.98
CA ILE A 5 -1.80 -1.80 -4.02
C ILE A 5 -2.40 -2.17 -5.36
N LEU A 6 -3.52 -2.89 -5.34
CA LEU A 6 -4.18 -3.45 -6.51
C LEU A 6 -5.54 -2.79 -6.68
N GLU A 7 -5.93 -2.46 -7.90
CA GLU A 7 -7.30 -2.05 -8.20
C GLU A 7 -8.23 -3.26 -8.11
N THR A 8 -9.27 -3.18 -7.28
CA THR A 8 -10.18 -4.31 -6.99
C THR A 8 -11.01 -4.70 -8.21
N LYS A 9 -11.35 -3.75 -9.08
CA LYS A 9 -12.16 -4.02 -10.29
C LYS A 9 -11.39 -4.66 -11.43
N THR A 10 -10.12 -4.28 -11.60
CA THR A 10 -9.30 -4.67 -12.76
C THR A 10 -8.22 -5.68 -12.41
N GLY A 11 -7.93 -5.86 -11.11
CA GLY A 11 -6.80 -6.65 -10.62
C GLY A 11 -5.43 -6.04 -10.95
N ARG A 12 -5.39 -4.85 -11.54
CA ARG A 12 -4.15 -4.20 -11.97
C ARG A 12 -3.36 -3.67 -10.78
N LEU A 13 -2.04 -3.72 -10.89
CA LEU A 13 -1.15 -3.10 -9.92
C LEU A 13 -1.18 -1.58 -10.09
N ALA A 14 -1.69 -0.90 -9.05
CA ALA A 14 -1.77 0.55 -9.00
C ALA A 14 -0.48 1.16 -8.43
N ALA A 15 0.10 0.53 -7.40
CA ALA A 15 1.37 0.94 -6.82
C ALA A 15 2.09 -0.20 -6.12
N LYS A 16 3.43 -0.11 -6.07
CA LYS A 16 4.31 -0.99 -5.29
C LYS A 16 5.15 -0.15 -4.35
N ILE A 17 4.95 -0.33 -3.04
CA ILE A 17 5.63 0.46 -2.01
C ILE A 17 6.54 -0.43 -1.16
N ALA A 18 7.82 -0.10 -1.14
CA ALA A 18 8.77 -0.71 -0.23
C ALA A 18 8.59 -0.12 1.18
N ILE A 19 8.26 -0.97 2.15
CA ILE A 19 8.18 -0.61 3.56
C ILE A 19 9.49 -1.04 4.24
N VAL A 20 10.24 -0.03 4.67
CA VAL A 20 11.43 -0.21 5.51
C VAL A 20 10.97 -0.25 6.96
N VAL A 21 11.19 -1.39 7.61
CA VAL A 21 10.90 -1.58 9.03
C VAL A 21 12.24 -1.66 9.76
N GLY A 22 12.43 -0.86 10.80
CA GLY A 22 13.63 -0.94 11.63
C GLY A 22 13.77 -2.33 12.28
N ARG A 23 15.01 -2.77 12.53
CA ARG A 23 15.37 -4.12 13.03
C ARG A 23 14.62 -4.59 14.29
N ASN A 24 14.00 -3.68 15.06
CA ASN A 24 13.28 -3.99 16.30
C ASN A 24 11.78 -3.63 16.28
N CYS A 25 11.22 -3.19 15.15
CA CYS A 25 9.80 -2.84 15.07
C CYS A 25 8.97 -4.00 14.55
N LEU A 26 8.21 -4.64 15.44
CA LEU A 26 7.06 -5.47 15.06
C LEU A 26 5.93 -4.56 14.59
N VAL A 27 5.92 -4.20 13.30
CA VAL A 27 4.79 -3.47 12.70
C VAL A 27 3.71 -4.45 12.26
N SER A 28 2.48 -4.17 12.68
CA SER A 28 1.30 -4.91 12.24
C SER A 28 1.06 -4.74 10.74
N LYS A 29 0.42 -5.73 10.12
CA LYS A 29 0.04 -5.68 8.69
C LYS A 29 -0.72 -4.40 8.33
N GLN A 30 -1.61 -3.97 9.21
CA GLN A 30 -2.44 -2.77 9.04
C GLN A 30 -1.62 -1.47 9.04
N GLU A 31 -0.58 -1.40 9.89
CA GLU A 31 0.39 -0.30 9.92
C GLU A 31 1.15 -0.21 8.58
N CYS A 32 1.65 -1.35 8.07
CA CYS A 32 2.34 -1.39 6.77
C CYS A 32 1.44 -0.93 5.63
N PHE A 33 0.17 -1.37 5.60
CA PHE A 33 -0.79 -0.96 4.58
C PHE A 33 -1.15 0.53 4.69
N GLY A 34 -1.31 1.06 5.90
CA GLY A 34 -1.55 2.48 6.12
C GLY A 34 -0.39 3.34 5.64
N ARG A 35 0.86 2.93 5.90
CA ARG A 35 2.06 3.60 5.39
C ARG A 35 2.14 3.53 3.86
N ALA A 36 1.93 2.35 3.28
CA ALA A 36 1.92 2.17 1.83
C ALA A 36 0.89 3.07 1.14
N TRP A 37 -0.32 3.16 1.70
CA TRP A 37 -1.38 4.05 1.20
C TRP A 37 -0.97 5.51 1.22
N LYS A 38 -0.46 6.01 2.36
CA LYS A 38 0.00 7.41 2.48
C LYS A 38 1.07 7.75 1.46
N VAL A 39 2.05 6.86 1.26
CA VAL A 39 3.12 7.06 0.28
C VAL A 39 2.55 7.08 -1.14
N ALA A 40 1.71 6.10 -1.49
CA ALA A 40 1.14 6.00 -2.83
C ALA A 40 0.25 7.20 -3.21
N VAL A 41 -0.50 7.75 -2.24
CA VAL A 41 -1.25 9.01 -2.41
C VAL A 41 -0.31 10.20 -2.58
N ALA A 42 0.75 10.29 -1.78
CA ALA A 42 1.71 11.40 -1.84
C ALA A 42 2.46 11.46 -3.19
N VAL A 43 2.78 10.30 -3.78
CA VAL A 43 3.39 10.23 -5.12
C VAL A 43 2.37 10.30 -6.27
N LYS A 44 1.09 10.58 -5.96
CA LYS A 44 -0.03 10.67 -6.92
C LYS A 44 -0.21 9.40 -7.77
N SER A 45 0.20 8.24 -7.27
CA SER A 45 0.08 6.96 -7.97
C SER A 45 -1.32 6.36 -7.84
N ILE A 46 -2.10 6.79 -6.85
CA ILE A 46 -3.47 6.35 -6.61
C ILE A 46 -4.34 7.50 -6.14
N ASP A 47 -5.64 7.41 -6.42
CA ASP A 47 -6.61 8.41 -6.01
C ASP A 47 -7.08 8.18 -4.56
N PRO A 48 -6.98 9.19 -3.67
CA PRO A 48 -7.34 9.01 -2.27
C PRO A 48 -8.85 8.87 -2.03
N THR A 49 -9.69 9.40 -2.93
CA THR A 49 -11.16 9.31 -2.81
C THR A 49 -11.68 7.92 -3.13
N ARG A 50 -10.90 7.15 -3.91
CA ARG A 50 -11.21 5.79 -4.34
C ARG A 50 -10.63 4.70 -3.44
N ARG A 51 -10.44 4.97 -2.14
CA ARG A 51 -9.88 4.02 -1.15
C ARG A 51 -10.45 2.60 -1.23
N ASN A 52 -11.76 2.49 -1.42
CA ASN A 52 -12.49 1.22 -1.48
C ASN A 52 -12.33 0.48 -2.83
N ASP A 53 -11.87 1.15 -3.88
CA ASP A 53 -11.51 0.51 -5.16
C ASP A 53 -10.11 -0.13 -5.11
N TYR A 54 -9.41 -0.11 -3.97
CA TYR A 54 -8.06 -0.67 -3.84
C TYR A 54 -7.92 -1.72 -2.75
N SER A 55 -7.18 -2.79 -3.05
CA SER A 55 -6.80 -3.87 -2.15
C SER A 55 -5.29 -3.88 -1.89
N PHE A 56 -4.86 -4.47 -0.76
CA PHE A 56 -3.46 -4.51 -0.33
C PHE A 56 -2.98 -5.95 -0.25
N LYS A 57 -1.78 -6.21 -0.76
CA LYS A 57 -1.14 -7.51 -0.67
C LYS A 57 0.33 -7.34 -0.32
N PHE A 58 0.88 -8.22 0.51
CA PHE A 58 2.33 -8.29 0.69
C PHE A 58 2.97 -9.05 -0.48
N ALA A 59 4.12 -8.56 -0.92
CA ALA A 59 5.04 -9.26 -1.81
C ALA A 59 6.30 -9.67 -1.04
#